data_AF-A0A4R9G0J9-F1
#
_entry.id   AF-A0A4R9G0J9-F1
#
_cell.length_a   1.000
_cell.length_b   1.000
_cell.length_c   1.000
_cell.angle_alpha   90.00
_cell.angle_beta   90.00
_cell.angle_gamma   90.00
#
_symmetry.space_group_name_H-M   'P 1'
#
loop_
_entity.id
_entity.type
_entity.pdbx_description
1 polymer ?
#
loop_
_entity_poly.entity_id
_entity_poly.type
_entity_poly.pdbx_seq_one_letter_code
_entity_poly.pdbx_strand_id
1 'polypeptide(L)'
;MKKSIAEKEIEESSWQESFDEGIEICDNVISKNKWRANIFLFGALLLLLTVGASILEVLSYSKSSSKPNAADAIEIMKSANADSVKSYFNLFTDKSPETIIISLVLLLISLVGIMLALYRFHIGEANKYEHFKIGLIRTRIALVFASDENLPIASLVDNVFNYSDRNMSGKSKFQSPIPGSFASDSLSVVVNKIDVLIDVLRNSKLAK
;
A
#
# COMPACT_ATOMS: atom_id res chain seq x y z
N MET A 1 -0.29 -47.81 39.18
CA MET A 1 -0.42 -47.69 37.71
C MET A 1 0.60 -46.66 37.23
N LYS A 2 1.50 -47.02 36.30
CA LYS A 2 2.42 -46.08 35.66
C LYS A 2 1.63 -45.36 34.56
N LYS A 3 1.49 -44.03 34.65
CA LYS A 3 0.90 -43.21 33.59
C LYS A 3 1.69 -43.39 32.30
N SER A 4 0.97 -43.43 31.18
CA SER A 4 1.53 -43.53 29.83
C SER A 4 2.45 -42.34 29.53
N ILE A 5 3.47 -42.53 28.69
CA ILE A 5 4.35 -41.42 28.23
C ILE A 5 3.52 -40.30 27.58
N ALA A 6 2.44 -40.66 26.88
CA ALA A 6 1.49 -39.71 26.31
C ALA A 6 0.68 -38.93 27.38
N GLU A 7 0.38 -39.54 28.53
CA GLU A 7 -0.29 -38.85 29.65
C GLU A 7 0.67 -37.94 30.45
N LYS A 8 1.99 -38.11 30.28
CA LYS A 8 3.01 -37.22 30.84
C LYS A 8 3.33 -36.04 29.93
N GLU A 9 3.21 -36.19 28.61
CA GLU A 9 3.34 -35.08 27.66
C GLU A 9 2.08 -34.19 27.65
N ILE A 10 0.91 -34.73 28.02
CA ILE A 10 -0.30 -33.95 28.33
C ILE A 10 -0.26 -33.53 29.80
N GLU A 11 0.86 -32.98 30.27
CA GLU A 11 0.84 -32.14 31.47
C GLU A 11 0.26 -30.78 31.08
N GLU A 12 -0.63 -30.26 31.91
CA GLU A 12 -1.46 -29.07 31.66
C GLU A 12 -0.64 -27.81 31.33
N SER A 13 0.67 -27.81 31.62
CA SER A 13 1.63 -26.77 31.27
C SER A 13 2.22 -26.89 29.86
N SER A 14 2.40 -28.10 29.31
CA SER A 14 3.10 -28.33 28.03
C SER A 14 2.38 -27.71 26.84
N TRP A 15 1.05 -27.86 26.79
CA TRP A 15 0.26 -27.32 25.70
C TRP A 15 0.09 -25.79 25.83
N GLN A 16 0.04 -25.26 27.05
CA GLN A 16 -0.03 -23.81 27.29
C GLN A 16 1.25 -23.12 26.84
N GLU A 17 2.41 -23.68 27.22
CA GLU A 17 3.72 -23.20 26.75
C GLU A 17 3.81 -23.24 25.22
N SER A 18 3.30 -24.30 24.59
CA SER A 18 3.28 -24.40 23.11
C SER A 18 2.41 -23.33 22.45
N PHE A 19 1.26 -22.96 23.04
CA PHE A 19 0.44 -21.86 22.52
C PHE A 19 1.08 -20.50 22.76
N ASP A 20 1.70 -20.29 23.92
CA ASP A 20 2.37 -19.04 24.26
C ASP A 20 3.58 -18.82 23.33
N GLU A 21 4.39 -19.85 23.08
CA GLU A 21 5.48 -19.82 22.09
C GLU A 21 4.94 -19.55 20.67
N GLY A 22 3.85 -20.22 20.28
CA GLY A 22 3.22 -19.98 18.97
C GLY A 22 2.70 -18.55 18.79
N ILE A 23 2.10 -17.97 19.83
CA ILE A 23 1.63 -16.58 19.84
C ILE A 23 2.82 -15.62 19.78
N GLU A 24 3.89 -15.88 20.53
CA GLU A 24 5.10 -15.07 20.53
C GLU A 24 5.80 -15.06 19.16
N ILE A 25 5.90 -16.23 18.51
CA ILE A 25 6.42 -16.34 17.13
C ILE A 25 5.57 -15.49 16.19
N CYS A 26 4.23 -15.56 16.28
CA CYS A 26 3.36 -14.74 15.46
C CYS A 26 3.60 -13.24 15.71
N ASP A 27 3.68 -12.80 16.96
CA ASP A 27 3.92 -11.39 17.32
C ASP A 27 5.28 -10.88 16.81
N ASN A 28 6.32 -11.70 16.89
CA ASN A 28 7.64 -11.37 16.35
C ASN A 28 7.60 -11.22 14.83
N VAL A 29 6.88 -12.09 14.12
CA VAL A 29 6.75 -12.00 12.66
C VAL A 29 5.87 -10.81 12.25
N ILE A 30 4.78 -10.54 12.96
CA ILE A 30 3.88 -9.40 12.72
C ILE A 30 4.66 -8.09 12.89
N SER A 31 5.33 -7.92 14.03
CA SER A 31 6.08 -6.69 14.33
C SER A 31 7.21 -6.44 13.33
N LYS A 32 7.95 -7.48 12.94
CA LYS A 32 9.02 -7.39 11.94
C LYS A 32 8.49 -7.01 10.56
N ASN A 33 7.37 -7.59 10.12
CA ASN A 33 6.75 -7.25 8.84
C ASN A 33 6.14 -5.84 8.86
N LYS A 34 5.49 -5.43 9.95
CA LYS A 34 4.99 -4.04 10.11
C LYS A 34 6.13 -3.02 10.08
N TRP A 35 7.25 -3.31 10.74
CA TRP A 35 8.43 -2.43 10.69
C TRP A 35 9.00 -2.30 9.28
N ARG A 36 9.14 -3.43 8.56
CA ARG A 36 9.57 -3.42 7.14
C ARG A 36 8.60 -2.65 6.25
N ALA A 37 7.30 -2.86 6.41
CA ALA A 37 6.27 -2.12 5.68
C ALA A 37 6.42 -0.60 5.91
N ASN A 38 6.56 -0.18 7.17
CA ASN A 38 6.75 1.23 7.50
C ASN A 38 8.01 1.84 6.86
N ILE A 39 9.11 1.08 6.75
CA ILE A 39 10.32 1.52 6.04
C ILE A 39 10.02 1.77 4.57
N PHE A 40 9.33 0.85 3.89
CA PHE A 40 9.01 1.02 2.47
C PHE A 40 8.05 2.20 2.24
N LEU A 41 7.08 2.39 3.13
CA LEU A 41 6.16 3.53 3.06
C LEU A 41 6.89 4.86 3.28
N PHE A 42 7.74 4.93 4.30
CA PHE A 42 8.54 6.12 4.59
C PHE A 42 9.53 6.42 3.47
N GLY A 43 10.18 5.39 2.93
CA GLY A 43 11.07 5.49 1.77
C GLY A 43 10.34 6.02 0.54
N ALA A 44 9.12 5.54 0.26
CA ALA A 44 8.31 6.05 -0.84
C ALA A 44 7.94 7.53 -0.68
N LEU A 45 7.55 7.96 0.53
CA LEU A 45 7.26 9.36 0.84
C LEU A 45 8.49 10.25 0.70
N LEU A 46 9.64 9.81 1.22
CA LEU A 46 10.88 10.58 1.14
C LEU A 46 11.35 10.71 -0.32
N LEU A 47 11.22 9.64 -1.11
CA LEU A 47 11.54 9.64 -2.54
C LEU A 47 10.60 10.57 -3.33
N LEU A 48 9.30 10.59 -3.03
CA LEU A 48 8.36 11.54 -3.62
C LEU A 48 8.69 13.00 -3.26
N LEU A 49 9.02 13.28 -2.00
CA LEU A 49 9.34 14.64 -1.57
C LEU A 49 10.64 15.16 -2.20
N THR A 50 11.68 14.33 -2.18
CA THR A 50 13.01 14.71 -2.70
C THR A 50 12.99 14.85 -4.22
N VAL A 51 12.60 13.80 -4.95
CA VAL A 51 12.59 13.83 -6.43
C VAL A 51 11.51 14.76 -6.94
N GLY A 52 10.34 14.81 -6.30
CA GLY A 52 9.26 15.72 -6.66
C GLY A 52 9.65 17.19 -6.50
N ALA A 53 10.35 17.55 -5.42
CA ALA A 53 10.89 18.89 -5.24
C ALA A 53 11.93 19.24 -6.34
N SER A 54 12.83 18.31 -6.67
CA SER A 54 13.81 18.52 -7.75
C SER A 54 13.14 18.73 -9.11
N ILE A 55 12.07 17.98 -9.43
CA ILE A 55 11.29 18.19 -10.67
C ILE A 55 10.65 19.59 -10.67
N LEU A 56 10.07 20.01 -9.56
CA LEU A 56 9.47 21.35 -9.43
C LEU A 56 10.49 22.48 -9.59
N GLU A 57 11.71 22.28 -9.09
CA GLU A 57 12.81 23.23 -9.25
C GLU A 57 13.27 23.33 -10.71
N VAL A 58 13.42 22.19 -11.41
CA VAL A 58 13.73 22.18 -12.84
C VAL A 58 12.62 22.86 -13.66
N LEU A 59 11.35 22.63 -13.31
CA LEU A 59 10.22 23.29 -13.96
C LEU A 59 10.20 24.81 -13.71
N SER A 60 10.52 25.26 -12.50
CA SER A 60 10.55 26.68 -12.16
C SER A 60 11.71 27.41 -12.87
N TYR A 61 12.88 26.76 -12.96
CA TYR A 61 14.02 27.27 -13.71
C TYR A 61 13.73 27.33 -15.21
N SER A 62 13.17 26.26 -15.80
CA SER A 62 12.77 26.22 -17.21
C SER A 62 11.78 27.34 -17.57
N LYS A 63 10.81 27.62 -16.70
CA LYS A 63 9.83 28.71 -16.89
C LYS A 63 10.44 30.12 -16.78
N SER A 64 11.56 30.24 -16.06
CA SER A 64 12.24 31.52 -15.83
C SER A 64 13.26 31.85 -16.93
N SER A 65 13.95 30.85 -17.48
CA SER A 65 14.95 31.02 -18.56
C SER A 65 14.35 31.11 -19.97
N SER A 66 13.07 30.83 -20.14
CA SER A 66 12.40 30.76 -21.46
C SER A 66 11.76 32.08 -21.93
N LYS A 67 11.88 33.18 -21.17
CA LYS A 67 11.38 34.48 -21.62
C LYS A 67 12.53 35.34 -22.13
N PRO A 68 12.61 35.64 -23.45
CA PRO A 68 13.54 36.63 -23.93
C PRO A 68 13.21 37.97 -23.29
N ASN A 69 14.22 38.67 -22.78
CA ASN A 69 14.08 40.03 -22.30
C ASN A 69 13.64 40.89 -23.50
N ALA A 70 12.48 41.55 -23.39
CA ALA A 70 11.88 42.27 -24.51
C ALA A 70 12.80 43.39 -25.03
N ALA A 71 13.62 43.98 -24.15
CA ALA A 71 14.62 44.98 -24.53
C ALA A 71 15.70 44.38 -25.45
N ASP A 72 16.30 43.25 -25.06
CA ASP A 72 17.38 42.59 -25.80
C ASP A 72 16.88 42.04 -27.15
N ALA A 73 15.65 41.51 -27.18
CA ALA A 73 15.03 41.03 -28.41
C ALA A 73 14.77 42.17 -29.42
N ILE A 74 14.35 43.35 -28.95
CA ILE A 74 14.14 44.54 -29.80
C ILE A 74 15.48 45.10 -30.29
N GLU A 75 16.53 45.07 -29.47
CA GLU A 75 17.87 45.52 -29.85
C GLU A 75 18.50 44.62 -30.92
N ILE A 76 18.35 43.30 -30.80
CA ILE A 76 18.81 42.34 -31.82
C ILE A 76 17.98 42.48 -33.10
N MET A 77 16.66 42.66 -33.02
CA MET A 77 15.83 42.88 -34.21
C MET A 77 16.16 44.19 -34.95
N LYS A 78 16.65 45.21 -34.23
CA LYS A 78 17.10 46.48 -34.82
C LYS A 78 18.49 46.42 -35.44
N SER A 79 19.34 45.50 -34.99
CA SER A 79 20.78 45.46 -35.33
C SER A 79 21.21 44.25 -36.17
N ALA A 80 20.34 43.25 -36.38
CA ALA A 80 20.74 41.95 -36.92
C ALA A 80 20.06 41.57 -38.26
N ASN A 81 20.80 40.82 -39.09
CA ASN A 81 20.28 40.13 -40.28
C ASN A 81 19.23 39.06 -39.91
N ALA A 82 18.38 38.70 -40.89
CA ALA A 82 17.30 37.72 -40.69
C ALA A 82 17.80 36.37 -40.12
N ASP A 83 19.01 35.94 -40.49
CA ASP A 83 19.61 34.70 -40.01
C ASP A 83 20.00 34.76 -38.52
N SER A 84 20.45 35.91 -38.01
CA SER A 84 20.82 36.09 -36.61
C SER A 84 19.58 36.19 -35.71
N VAL A 85 18.50 36.81 -36.19
CA VAL A 85 17.20 36.79 -35.50
C VAL A 85 16.67 35.36 -35.40
N LYS A 86 16.76 34.58 -36.49
CA LYS A 86 16.35 33.17 -36.53
C LYS A 86 17.18 32.30 -35.58
N SER A 87 18.49 32.53 -35.51
CA SER A 87 19.39 31.83 -34.58
C SER A 87 19.06 32.15 -33.12
N TYR A 88 18.78 33.42 -32.79
CA TYR A 88 18.36 33.85 -31.45
C TYR A 88 17.06 33.14 -31.02
N PHE A 89 16.02 33.12 -31.86
CA PHE A 89 14.78 32.41 -31.54
C PHE A 89 14.95 30.88 -31.44
N ASN A 90 15.85 30.29 -32.24
CA ASN A 90 16.16 28.86 -32.15
C ASN A 90 16.79 28.48 -30.79
N LEU A 91 17.56 29.37 -30.15
CA LEU A 91 18.11 29.15 -28.80
C LEU A 91 17.02 29.05 -27.72
N PHE A 92 15.83 29.63 -27.96
CA PHE A 92 14.67 29.55 -27.06
C PHE A 92 13.63 28.51 -27.48
N THR A 93 13.82 27.88 -28.64
CA THR A 93 12.89 26.86 -29.20
C THR A 93 13.32 25.44 -28.79
N ASP A 94 13.99 25.30 -27.65
CA ASP A 94 14.57 24.02 -27.26
C ASP A 94 13.48 23.08 -26.70
N LYS A 95 13.08 22.09 -27.51
CA LYS A 95 12.10 21.03 -27.18
C LYS A 95 12.66 19.96 -26.23
N SER A 96 13.84 20.17 -25.67
CA SER A 96 14.59 19.19 -24.87
C SER A 96 14.09 18.97 -23.43
N PRO A 97 13.54 19.95 -22.68
CA PRO A 97 13.28 19.74 -21.25
C PRO A 97 12.04 18.87 -20.99
N GLU A 98 11.02 18.92 -21.85
CA GLU A 98 9.77 18.17 -21.65
C GLU A 98 10.00 16.65 -21.69
N THR A 99 10.79 16.16 -22.65
CA THR A 99 11.05 14.72 -22.80
C THR A 99 11.82 14.16 -21.60
N ILE A 100 12.79 14.93 -21.08
CA ILE A 100 13.58 14.57 -19.90
C ILE A 100 12.69 14.55 -18.66
N ILE A 101 11.83 15.56 -18.47
CA ILE A 101 10.91 15.66 -17.34
C ILE A 101 9.91 14.50 -17.35
N ILE A 102 9.31 14.20 -18.52
CA ILE A 102 8.37 13.07 -18.66
C ILE A 102 9.05 11.74 -18.29
N SER A 103 10.28 11.53 -18.76
CA SER A 103 11.06 10.32 -18.44
C SER A 103 11.35 10.21 -16.95
N LEU A 104 11.70 11.32 -16.30
CA LEU A 104 11.96 11.36 -14.86
C LEU A 104 10.69 11.07 -14.04
N VAL A 105 9.55 11.62 -14.45
CA VAL A 105 8.25 11.39 -13.81
C VAL A 105 7.83 9.92 -13.94
N LEU A 106 7.99 9.31 -15.11
CA LEU A 106 7.69 7.88 -15.31
C LEU A 106 8.56 6.98 -14.42
N LEU A 107 9.86 7.29 -14.33
CA LEU A 107 10.78 6.56 -13.47
C LEU A 107 10.41 6.72 -11.98
N LEU A 108 10.02 7.94 -11.56
CA LEU A 108 9.52 8.22 -10.21
C LEU A 108 8.27 7.40 -9.88
N ILE A 109 7.27 7.40 -10.76
CA ILE A 109 6.02 6.64 -10.58
C ILE A 109 6.33 5.14 -10.46
N SER A 110 7.23 4.62 -11.30
CA SER A 110 7.64 3.22 -11.26
C SER A 110 8.30 2.84 -9.93
N LEU A 111 9.27 3.63 -9.45
CA LEU A 111 9.95 3.41 -8.17
C LEU A 111 8.98 3.44 -6.99
N VAL A 112 8.08 4.43 -6.95
CA VAL A 112 7.05 4.53 -5.92
C VAL A 112 6.11 3.34 -5.98
N GLY A 113 5.73 2.91 -7.19
CA GLY A 113 4.91 1.70 -7.40
C GLY A 113 5.56 0.44 -6.82
N ILE A 114 6.87 0.25 -7.07
CA ILE A 114 7.64 -0.88 -6.52
C ILE A 114 7.66 -0.83 -4.99
N MET A 115 7.92 0.34 -4.40
CA MET A 115 7.94 0.50 -2.94
C MET A 115 6.56 0.21 -2.32
N LEU A 116 5.48 0.69 -2.94
CA LEU A 116 4.11 0.41 -2.49
C LEU A 116 3.73 -1.07 -2.64
N ALA A 117 4.23 -1.75 -3.67
CA ALA A 117 4.03 -3.19 -3.83
C ALA A 117 4.72 -3.97 -2.69
N LEU A 118 5.96 -3.61 -2.34
CA LEU A 118 6.67 -4.20 -1.20
C LEU A 118 6.01 -3.90 0.14
N TYR A 119 5.50 -2.68 0.33
CA TYR A 119 4.67 -2.32 1.48
C TYR A 119 3.46 -3.26 1.61
N ARG A 120 2.69 -3.43 0.52
CA ARG A 120 1.51 -4.30 0.50
C ARG A 120 1.86 -5.76 0.78
N PHE A 121 2.98 -6.24 0.24
CA PHE A 121 3.46 -7.60 0.50
C PHE A 121 3.72 -7.83 2.00
N HIS A 122 4.44 -6.91 2.66
CA HIS A 122 4.74 -7.04 4.07
C HIS A 122 3.51 -6.89 4.97
N ILE A 123 2.56 -6.01 4.63
CA ILE A 123 1.28 -5.92 5.35
C ILE A 123 0.44 -7.17 5.15
N GLY A 124 0.39 -7.73 3.94
CA GLY A 124 -0.30 -8.99 3.67
C GLY A 124 0.24 -10.14 4.51
N GLU A 125 1.56 -10.27 4.58
CA GLU A 125 2.20 -11.24 5.48
C GLU A 125 1.86 -10.95 6.95
N ALA A 126 1.94 -9.71 7.43
CA ALA A 126 1.57 -9.38 8.80
C ALA A 126 0.12 -9.78 9.13
N ASN A 127 -0.83 -9.52 8.23
CA ASN A 127 -2.24 -9.85 8.41
C ASN A 127 -2.48 -11.37 8.47
N LYS A 128 -1.72 -12.15 7.67
CA LYS A 128 -1.75 -13.62 7.72
C LYS A 128 -1.34 -14.14 9.10
N TYR A 129 -0.25 -13.62 9.67
CA TYR A 129 0.18 -14.02 11.01
C TYR A 129 -0.74 -13.50 12.11
N GLU A 130 -1.38 -12.34 11.95
CA GLU A 130 -2.45 -11.89 12.86
C GLU A 130 -3.62 -12.88 12.86
N HIS A 131 -4.01 -13.39 11.69
CA HIS A 131 -5.05 -14.41 11.61
C HIS A 131 -4.65 -15.70 12.34
N PHE A 132 -3.40 -16.16 12.18
CA PHE A 132 -2.90 -17.33 12.89
C PHE A 132 -2.83 -17.10 14.40
N LYS A 133 -2.39 -15.93 14.86
CA LYS A 133 -2.42 -15.56 16.29
C LYS A 133 -3.84 -15.62 16.85
N ILE A 134 -4.82 -15.05 16.17
CA ILE A 134 -6.23 -15.11 16.57
C ILE A 134 -6.71 -16.58 16.60
N GLY A 135 -6.31 -17.39 15.62
CA GLY A 135 -6.62 -18.82 15.58
C GLY A 135 -6.05 -19.60 16.76
N LEU A 136 -4.80 -19.34 17.15
CA LEU A 136 -4.15 -19.93 18.31
C LEU A 136 -4.88 -19.54 19.61
N ILE A 137 -5.23 -18.26 19.77
CA ILE A 137 -5.98 -17.78 20.94
C ILE A 137 -7.36 -18.43 21.02
N ARG A 138 -8.10 -18.53 19.90
CA ARG A 138 -9.41 -19.20 19.85
C ARG A 138 -9.32 -20.68 20.20
N THR A 139 -8.27 -21.36 19.73
CA THR A 139 -8.03 -22.76 20.07
C THR A 139 -7.66 -22.93 21.55
N ARG A 140 -6.86 -22.03 22.11
CA ARG A 140 -6.56 -22.01 23.56
C ARG A 140 -7.83 -21.86 24.38
N ILE A 141 -8.71 -20.92 24.05
CA ILE A 141 -10.00 -20.73 24.72
C ILE A 141 -10.86 -21.99 24.60
N ALA A 142 -10.97 -22.56 23.39
CA ALA A 142 -11.72 -23.79 23.16
C ALA A 142 -11.23 -24.96 24.02
N LEU A 143 -9.91 -25.06 24.25
CA LEU A 143 -9.30 -26.13 25.04
C LEU A 143 -9.47 -25.91 26.55
N VAL A 144 -9.38 -24.67 27.04
CA VAL A 144 -9.67 -24.31 28.44
C VAL A 144 -11.14 -24.60 28.80
N PHE A 145 -12.06 -24.33 27.88
CA PHE A 145 -13.50 -24.51 28.09
C PHE A 145 -14.04 -25.80 27.46
N ALA A 146 -13.17 -26.79 27.17
CA ALA A 146 -13.56 -28.02 26.49
C ALA A 146 -14.61 -28.85 27.27
N SER A 147 -14.66 -28.68 28.60
CA SER A 147 -15.57 -29.39 29.50
C SER A 147 -16.90 -28.66 29.74
N ASP A 148 -17.08 -27.46 29.18
CA ASP A 148 -18.30 -26.66 29.36
C ASP A 148 -19.28 -26.90 28.20
N GLU A 149 -20.38 -27.62 28.48
CA GLU A 149 -21.42 -27.93 27.50
C GLU A 149 -22.14 -26.67 26.97
N ASN A 150 -22.01 -25.53 27.63
CA ASN A 150 -22.66 -24.28 27.23
C ASN A 150 -21.88 -23.48 26.18
N LEU A 151 -20.60 -23.82 25.93
CA LEU A 151 -19.78 -23.13 24.95
C LEU A 151 -19.79 -23.85 23.60
N PRO A 152 -20.06 -23.16 22.48
CA PRO A 152 -19.96 -23.75 21.16
C PRO A 152 -18.48 -23.89 20.75
N ILE A 153 -17.76 -24.84 21.36
CA ILE A 153 -16.34 -25.16 21.14
C ILE A 153 -16.07 -25.39 19.65
N ALA A 154 -16.98 -26.08 18.96
CA ALA A 154 -16.89 -26.31 17.52
C ALA A 154 -16.80 -25.00 16.71
N SER A 155 -17.52 -23.94 17.12
CA SER A 155 -17.47 -22.63 16.44
C SER A 155 -16.17 -21.86 16.67
N LEU A 156 -15.44 -22.17 17.75
CA LEU A 156 -14.15 -21.54 18.07
C LEU A 156 -13.01 -22.16 17.25
N VAL A 157 -13.10 -23.45 16.94
CA VAL A 157 -12.04 -24.21 16.25
C VAL A 157 -12.33 -24.36 14.74
N ASP A 158 -13.60 -24.25 14.33
CA ASP A 158 -13.95 -24.39 12.91
C ASP A 158 -13.30 -23.30 12.04
N ASN A 159 -12.65 -23.73 10.96
CA ASN A 159 -11.94 -22.89 10.00
C ASN A 159 -10.90 -21.90 10.57
N VAL A 160 -10.40 -22.11 11.80
CA VAL A 160 -9.59 -21.10 12.51
C VAL A 160 -8.24 -20.81 11.86
N PHE A 161 -7.66 -21.78 11.14
CA PHE A 161 -6.41 -21.62 10.39
C PHE A 161 -6.63 -21.52 8.88
N ASN A 162 -7.89 -21.52 8.43
CA ASN A 162 -8.23 -21.38 7.03
C ASN A 162 -8.09 -19.90 6.63
N TYR A 163 -6.85 -19.44 6.47
CA TYR A 163 -6.53 -18.14 5.91
C TYR A 163 -6.86 -18.17 4.42
N SER A 164 -8.13 -18.04 4.11
CA SER A 164 -8.55 -17.71 2.77
C SER A 164 -8.32 -16.21 2.60
N ASP A 165 -7.58 -15.79 1.57
CA ASP A 165 -7.44 -14.38 1.13
C ASP A 165 -8.79 -13.73 0.73
N ARG A 166 -9.93 -14.28 1.20
CA ARG A 166 -11.28 -13.83 0.88
C ARG A 166 -11.58 -12.41 1.36
N ASN A 167 -10.76 -11.83 2.23
CA ASN A 167 -10.86 -10.40 2.58
C ASN A 167 -9.98 -9.47 1.72
N MET A 168 -9.11 -10.01 0.86
CA MET A 168 -8.48 -9.25 -0.24
C MET A 168 -9.09 -9.57 -1.61
N SER A 169 -10.01 -10.54 -1.72
CA SER A 169 -10.58 -10.98 -3.02
C SER A 169 -12.12 -11.10 -3.04
N GLY A 170 -12.82 -10.89 -1.92
CA GLY A 170 -14.27 -11.07 -1.85
C GLY A 170 -15.08 -9.77 -1.97
N LYS A 171 -15.53 -9.44 -3.18
CA LYS A 171 -16.66 -8.52 -3.50
C LYS A 171 -16.48 -6.99 -3.38
N SER A 172 -15.29 -6.45 -3.11
CA SER A 172 -15.05 -5.01 -3.29
C SER A 172 -14.40 -4.74 -4.65
N LYS A 173 -15.08 -4.03 -5.55
CA LYS A 173 -14.55 -3.64 -6.87
C LYS A 173 -13.36 -2.68 -6.75
N PHE A 174 -13.32 -1.89 -5.67
CA PHE A 174 -12.24 -0.97 -5.33
C PHE A 174 -11.59 -1.39 -4.02
N GLN A 175 -10.35 -1.88 -4.07
CA GLN A 175 -9.57 -2.20 -2.88
C GLN A 175 -8.88 -0.96 -2.31
N SER A 176 -8.56 -1.01 -1.02
CA SER A 176 -7.76 -0.01 -0.34
C SER A 176 -6.45 0.30 -1.07
N PRO A 177 -6.23 1.57 -1.48
CA PRO A 177 -4.94 1.98 -2.00
C PRO A 177 -3.78 1.66 -1.05
N ILE A 178 -4.03 1.73 0.26
CA ILE A 178 -3.08 1.46 1.34
C ILE A 178 -3.77 0.53 2.36
N PRO A 179 -3.72 -0.80 2.14
CA PRO A 179 -4.36 -1.74 3.04
C PRO A 179 -3.76 -1.61 4.46
N GLY A 180 -4.61 -1.53 5.48
CA GLY A 180 -4.20 -1.36 6.88
C GLY A 180 -4.05 0.10 7.33
N SER A 181 -4.30 1.08 6.45
CA SER A 181 -4.47 2.48 6.83
C SER A 181 -5.94 2.80 7.01
N PHE A 182 -6.33 3.26 8.21
CA PHE A 182 -7.71 3.60 8.56
C PHE A 182 -8.35 4.59 7.57
N ALA A 183 -7.57 5.56 7.09
CA ALA A 183 -8.03 6.56 6.12
C ALA A 183 -8.23 5.97 4.70
N SER A 184 -7.42 4.98 4.31
CA SER A 184 -7.47 4.38 2.98
C SER A 184 -8.56 3.30 2.86
N ASP A 185 -8.72 2.52 3.93
CA ASP A 185 -9.75 1.49 4.02
C ASP A 185 -11.15 2.12 4.04
N SER A 186 -11.33 3.22 4.79
CA SER A 186 -12.60 3.97 4.80
C SER A 186 -12.96 4.59 3.46
N LEU A 187 -11.99 5.18 2.76
CA LEU A 187 -12.19 5.74 1.41
C LEU A 187 -12.69 4.66 0.44
N SER A 188 -12.13 3.46 0.53
CA SER A 188 -12.46 2.36 -0.37
C SER A 188 -13.85 1.79 -0.11
N VAL A 189 -14.29 1.77 1.15
CA VAL A 189 -15.68 1.45 1.51
C VAL A 189 -16.65 2.47 0.93
N VAL A 190 -16.33 3.77 0.98
CA VAL A 190 -17.17 4.84 0.40
C VAL A 190 -17.28 4.68 -1.12
N VAL A 191 -16.15 4.46 -1.81
CA VAL A 191 -16.14 4.30 -3.28
C VAL A 191 -16.94 3.07 -3.72
N ASN A 192 -16.80 1.94 -3.02
CA ASN A 192 -17.61 0.75 -3.32
C ASN A 192 -19.11 0.99 -3.09
N LYS A 193 -19.49 1.74 -2.05
CA LYS A 193 -20.90 2.10 -1.82
C LYS A 193 -21.45 2.99 -2.93
N ILE A 194 -20.65 3.93 -3.44
CA ILE A 194 -21.03 4.79 -4.56
C ILE A 194 -21.22 3.97 -5.84
N ASP A 195 -20.32 3.05 -6.14
CA ASP A 195 -20.42 2.18 -7.32
C ASP A 195 -21.67 1.30 -7.28
N VAL A 196 -21.98 0.71 -6.12
CA VAL A 196 -23.25 -0.04 -5.91
C VAL A 196 -24.47 0.85 -6.12
N LEU A 197 -24.43 2.10 -5.62
CA LEU A 197 -25.54 3.06 -5.81
C LEU A 197 -25.73 3.41 -7.29
N ILE A 198 -24.62 3.58 -8.03
CA ILE A 198 -24.64 3.86 -9.47
C ILE A 198 -25.20 2.68 -10.25
N ASP A 199 -24.81 1.45 -9.91
CA ASP A 199 -25.33 0.24 -10.56
C ASP A 199 -26.83 0.06 -10.31
N VAL A 200 -27.32 0.35 -9.10
CA VAL A 200 -28.76 0.35 -8.78
C VAL A 200 -29.52 1.41 -9.58
N LEU A 201 -28.97 2.63 -9.70
CA LEU A 201 -29.58 3.70 -10.50
C LEU A 201 -29.58 3.40 -12.01
N ARG A 202 -28.53 2.75 -12.51
CA ARG A 202 -28.41 2.35 -13.92
C ARG A 202 -29.41 1.25 -14.27
N ASN A 203 -29.54 0.24 -13.40
CA ASN A 203 -30.47 -0.86 -13.63
C ASN A 203 -31.93 -0.45 -13.45
N SER A 204 -32.23 0.54 -12.59
CA SER A 204 -33.60 1.07 -12.46
C SER A 204 -34.05 1.93 -13.65
N LYS A 205 -33.12 2.53 -14.41
CA LYS A 205 -33.44 3.25 -15.66
C LYS A 205 -33.66 2.34 -16.87
N LEU A 206 -33.15 1.11 -16.86
CA LEU A 206 -33.31 0.12 -17.94
C LEU A 206 -34.58 -0.73 -17.79
N ALA A 207 -35.28 -0.63 -16.65
CA ALA A 207 -36.54 -1.33 -16.36
C ALA A 207 -37.80 -0.49 -16.64
N LYS A 208 -37.64 0.67 -17.31
CA LYS A 208 -38.73 1.52 -17.84
C LYS A 208 -38.64 1.57 -19.35
#